data_AF-A0A1B6D681-F1
#
_entry.id   AF-A0A1B6D681-F1
#
_cell.length_a   1.000
_cell.length_b   1.000
_cell.length_c   1.000
_cell.angle_alpha   90.00
_cell.angle_beta   90.00
_cell.angle_gamma   90.00
#
_symmetry.space_group_name_H-M   'P 1'
#
loop_
_entity.id
_entity.type
_entity.pdbx_description
1 polymer ?
#
loop_
_entity_poly.entity_id
_entity_poly.type
_entity_poly.pdbx_seq_one_letter_code
_entity_poly.pdbx_strand_id
1 'polypeptide(L)'
;MTHPPSNFYEENIIWTDCGILWKFPINNEQGMEDEKNKSFEDHIFLETHLEGWCPKRGPIKHFMELVIIGLSKNFWMGAEEKKSHILWFRDYFKDKNTLLEEIGAGMIKENSDTNVEILKS
;
A
#
# COMPACT_ATOMS: atom_id res chain seq x y z
N MET A 1 -17.96 -41.47 -0.23
CA MET A 1 -19.41 -41.17 -0.10
C MET A 1 -19.53 -40.01 0.87
N THR A 2 -20.11 -38.89 0.46
CA THR A 2 -20.50 -37.82 1.39
C THR A 2 -21.86 -38.20 1.97
N HIS A 3 -21.91 -38.47 3.28
CA HIS A 3 -23.17 -38.76 3.96
C HIS A 3 -23.95 -37.45 4.17
N PRO A 4 -25.29 -37.47 4.08
CA PRO A 4 -26.09 -36.32 4.48
C PRO A 4 -25.84 -36.01 5.96
N PRO A 5 -25.90 -34.73 6.38
CA PRO A 5 -25.69 -34.37 7.76
C PRO A 5 -26.68 -35.07 8.68
N SER A 6 -26.17 -35.64 9.76
CA SER A 6 -26.93 -36.45 10.72
C SER A 6 -27.76 -35.58 11.68
N ASN A 7 -27.34 -34.32 11.88
CA ASN A 7 -28.04 -33.36 12.71
C ASN A 7 -27.78 -31.91 12.23
N PHE A 8 -28.53 -30.96 12.80
CA PHE A 8 -28.42 -29.53 12.49
C PHE A 8 -27.05 -28.92 12.86
N TYR A 9 -26.35 -29.44 13.88
CA TYR A 9 -25.01 -28.96 14.22
C TYR A 9 -23.98 -29.33 13.16
N GLU A 10 -24.07 -30.54 12.62
CA GLU A 10 -23.22 -31.01 11.51
C GLU A 10 -23.48 -30.19 10.25
N GLU A 11 -24.73 -29.87 9.95
CA GLU A 11 -25.09 -28.95 8.86
C GLU A 11 -24.47 -27.56 9.05
N ASN A 12 -24.56 -26.98 10.25
CA ASN A 12 -23.93 -25.69 10.54
C ASN A 12 -22.40 -25.74 10.46
N ILE A 13 -21.77 -26.84 10.86
CA ILE A 13 -20.32 -27.04 10.72
C ILE A 13 -19.96 -27.04 9.23
N ILE A 14 -20.69 -27.81 8.41
CA ILE A 14 -20.49 -27.84 6.95
C ILE A 14 -20.67 -26.44 6.35
N TRP A 15 -21.72 -25.70 6.73
CA TRP A 15 -21.94 -24.33 6.23
C TRP A 15 -20.87 -23.34 6.69
N THR A 16 -20.32 -23.52 7.88
CA THR A 16 -19.20 -22.70 8.39
C THR A 16 -17.92 -23.00 7.62
N ASP A 17 -17.63 -24.27 7.33
CA ASP A 17 -16.46 -24.70 6.55
C ASP A 17 -16.56 -24.28 5.08
N CYS A 18 -17.77 -24.28 4.51
CA CYS A 18 -18.05 -23.75 3.18
C CYS A 18 -18.06 -22.21 3.12
N GLY A 19 -17.98 -21.50 4.26
CA GLY A 19 -18.01 -20.03 4.32
C GLY A 19 -19.39 -19.41 4.08
N ILE A 20 -20.47 -20.19 4.17
CA ILE A 20 -21.86 -19.71 4.06
C ILE A 20 -22.27 -19.02 5.37
N LEU A 21 -21.89 -19.62 6.51
CA LEU A 21 -22.17 -19.08 7.84
C LEU A 21 -21.02 -18.17 8.31
N TRP A 22 -21.34 -17.14 9.10
CA TRP A 22 -20.33 -16.33 9.77
C TRP A 22 -19.56 -17.16 10.81
N LYS A 23 -18.26 -16.87 10.96
CA LYS A 23 -17.43 -17.52 11.97
C LYS A 23 -17.66 -16.85 13.31
N PHE A 24 -17.84 -17.65 14.36
CA PHE A 24 -18.03 -17.15 15.72
C PHE A 24 -16.73 -17.26 16.55
N PRO A 25 -16.47 -16.31 17.48
CA PRO A 25 -17.23 -15.08 17.72
C PRO A 25 -17.14 -14.12 16.53
N ILE A 26 -18.20 -13.33 16.32
CA ILE A 26 -18.29 -12.42 15.18
C ILE A 26 -17.16 -11.38 15.26
N ASN A 27 -16.37 -11.29 14.19
CA ASN A 27 -15.37 -10.25 13.99
C ASN A 27 -15.77 -9.44 12.74
N ASN A 28 -15.88 -8.12 12.89
CA ASN A 28 -16.27 -7.20 11.81
C ASN A 28 -15.23 -7.13 10.68
N GLU A 29 -14.00 -7.55 10.93
CA GLU A 29 -12.90 -7.56 9.96
C GLU A 29 -12.76 -8.91 9.24
N GLN A 30 -13.75 -9.81 9.39
CA GLN A 30 -13.77 -11.09 8.67
C GLN A 30 -13.75 -10.86 7.16
N GLY A 31 -12.73 -11.41 6.49
CA GLY A 31 -12.51 -11.27 5.05
C GLY A 31 -11.50 -10.18 4.66
N MET A 32 -10.93 -9.43 5.61
CA MET A 32 -9.86 -8.45 5.36
C MET A 32 -8.47 -9.00 5.70
N GLU A 33 -8.16 -10.24 5.28
CA GLU A 33 -6.89 -10.90 5.67
C GLU A 33 -5.65 -10.25 5.02
N ASP A 34 -5.79 -9.65 3.84
CA ASP A 34 -4.67 -8.99 3.14
C ASP A 34 -4.12 -7.81 3.95
N GLU A 35 -5.01 -7.02 4.54
CA GLU A 35 -4.66 -5.84 5.33
C GLU A 35 -4.24 -6.20 6.75
N LYS A 36 -4.81 -7.27 7.32
CA LYS A 36 -4.48 -7.73 8.67
C LYS A 36 -2.99 -8.07 8.85
N ASN A 37 -2.31 -8.43 7.77
CA ASN A 37 -0.88 -8.71 7.78
C ASN A 37 0.00 -7.45 7.65
N LYS A 38 -0.60 -6.29 7.37
CA LYS A 38 0.11 -5.01 7.25
C LYS A 38 0.23 -4.32 8.60
N SER A 39 1.39 -3.72 8.85
CA SER A 39 1.60 -2.95 10.08
C SER A 39 0.98 -1.56 9.93
N PHE A 40 0.59 -0.94 11.04
CA PHE A 40 0.17 0.47 11.03
C PHE A 40 1.27 1.39 10.47
N GLU A 41 2.53 0.99 10.62
CA GLU A 41 3.70 1.70 10.10
C GLU A 41 3.63 1.87 8.58
N ASP A 42 3.13 0.84 7.87
CA ASP A 42 2.96 0.85 6.41
C ASP A 42 1.87 1.85 5.96
N HIS A 43 0.93 2.20 6.85
CA HIS A 43 -0.14 3.15 6.58
C HIS A 43 0.23 4.59 6.91
N ILE A 44 1.12 4.79 7.89
CA ILE A 44 1.43 6.11 8.45
C ILE A 44 2.76 6.63 7.91
N PHE A 45 3.81 5.80 7.85
CA PHE A 45 5.17 6.21 7.52
C PHE A 45 5.49 6.05 6.03
N LEU A 46 4.69 6.73 5.19
CA LEU A 46 4.82 6.70 3.73
C LEU A 46 6.01 7.51 3.20
N GLU A 47 6.72 8.25 4.06
CA GLU A 47 7.87 9.09 3.68
C GLU A 47 9.01 8.28 3.06
N THR A 48 9.15 7.01 3.49
CA THR A 48 10.12 6.05 2.96
C THR A 48 9.96 5.84 1.44
N HIS A 49 8.75 5.99 0.90
CA HIS A 49 8.47 5.82 -0.53
C HIS A 49 8.83 7.06 -1.37
N LEU A 50 9.18 8.19 -0.75
CA LEU A 50 9.69 9.38 -1.45
C LEU A 50 11.20 9.34 -1.66
N GLU A 51 11.90 8.50 -0.89
CA GLU A 51 13.35 8.41 -0.95
C GLU A 51 13.80 7.93 -2.34
N GLY A 52 14.86 8.55 -2.85
CA GLY A 52 15.49 8.17 -4.11
C GLY A 52 15.00 8.91 -5.36
N TRP A 53 13.82 9.55 -5.34
CA TRP A 53 13.30 10.30 -6.50
C TRP A 53 12.80 11.71 -6.16
N CYS A 54 12.25 11.93 -4.96
CA CYS A 54 11.69 13.23 -4.59
C CYS A 54 12.81 14.23 -4.20
N PRO A 55 12.78 15.49 -4.69
CA PRO A 55 13.74 16.52 -4.26
C PRO A 55 13.66 16.77 -2.75
N LYS A 56 14.81 17.00 -2.10
CA LYS A 56 14.85 17.27 -0.64
C LYS A 56 14.21 18.60 -0.23
N ARG A 57 14.12 19.55 -1.17
CA ARG A 57 13.57 20.90 -0.98
C ARG A 57 12.88 21.34 -2.28
N GLY A 58 11.88 22.19 -2.15
CA GLY A 58 11.16 22.79 -3.27
C GLY A 58 9.65 22.54 -3.24
N PRO A 59 8.92 23.08 -4.23
CA PRO A 59 7.46 23.00 -4.29
C PRO A 59 6.95 21.56 -4.44
N ILE A 60 7.70 20.70 -5.17
CA ILE A 60 7.35 19.29 -5.36
C ILE A 60 7.40 18.54 -4.02
N LYS A 61 8.41 18.80 -3.19
CA LYS A 61 8.52 18.18 -1.86
C LYS A 61 7.33 18.57 -0.98
N HIS A 62 7.01 19.86 -0.94
CA HIS A 62 5.88 20.37 -0.16
C HIS A 62 4.54 19.78 -0.63
N PHE A 63 4.35 19.67 -1.95
CA PHE A 63 3.18 19.01 -2.51
C PHE A 63 3.09 17.53 -2.09
N MET A 64 4.20 16.78 -2.22
CA MET A 64 4.22 15.37 -1.85
C MET A 64 4.05 15.13 -0.35
N GLU A 65 4.52 16.05 0.51
CA GLU A 65 4.24 16.01 1.96
C GLU A 65 2.73 16.10 2.23
N LEU A 66 2.02 17.00 1.55
CA LEU A 66 0.56 17.11 1.68
C LEU A 66 -0.16 15.87 1.18
N VAL A 67 0.29 15.30 0.06
CA VAL A 67 -0.25 14.03 -0.48
C VAL A 67 -0.09 12.91 0.54
N ILE A 68 1.11 12.76 1.13
CA ILE A 68 1.37 11.74 2.16
C ILE A 68 0.51 11.94 3.40
N ILE A 69 0.38 13.17 3.88
CA ILE A 69 -0.47 13.48 5.04
C ILE A 69 -1.94 13.16 4.73
N GLY A 70 -2.38 13.37 3.48
CA GLY A 70 -3.71 12.97 3.03
C GLY A 70 -3.90 11.44 3.00
N LEU A 71 -2.92 10.73 2.44
CA LEU A 71 -2.93 9.27 2.35
C LEU A 71 -2.85 8.59 3.73
N SER A 72 -2.07 9.13 4.66
CA SER A 72 -1.92 8.56 6.01
C SER A 72 -3.20 8.64 6.83
N LYS A 73 -4.05 9.64 6.56
CA LYS A 73 -5.36 9.81 7.19
C LYS A 73 -6.49 9.04 6.50
N ASN A 74 -6.20 8.32 5.42
CA ASN A 74 -7.21 7.56 4.69
C ASN A 74 -7.31 6.12 5.23
N PHE A 75 -8.48 5.77 5.77
CA PHE A 75 -8.81 4.42 6.28
C PHE A 75 -9.40 3.48 5.23
N TRP A 76 -9.78 4.01 4.06
CA TRP A 76 -10.45 3.25 3.00
C TRP A 76 -9.49 2.68 1.95
N MET A 77 -8.19 2.98 2.08
CA MET A 77 -7.17 2.65 1.10
C MET A 77 -6.10 1.78 1.75
N GLY A 78 -5.78 0.66 1.11
CA GLY A 78 -4.76 -0.28 1.58
C GLY A 78 -3.33 0.26 1.48
N ALA A 79 -2.38 -0.34 2.20
CA ALA A 79 -0.98 0.11 2.19
C ALA A 79 -0.37 0.08 0.76
N GLU A 80 -0.62 -0.99 0.01
CA GLU A 80 -0.11 -1.14 -1.36
C GLU A 80 -0.74 -0.15 -2.34
N GLU A 81 -2.02 0.21 -2.14
CA GLU A 81 -2.70 1.21 -2.95
C GLU A 81 -2.11 2.61 -2.71
N LYS A 82 -1.86 2.97 -1.45
CA LYS A 82 -1.18 4.23 -1.08
C LYS A 82 0.20 4.32 -1.73
N LYS A 83 0.98 3.24 -1.65
CA LYS A 83 2.30 3.15 -2.27
C LYS A 83 2.22 3.30 -3.80
N SER A 84 1.27 2.62 -4.44
CA SER A 84 1.04 2.74 -5.88
C SER A 84 0.69 4.17 -6.29
N HIS A 85 -0.11 4.86 -5.49
CA HIS A 85 -0.46 6.26 -5.72
C HIS A 85 0.76 7.20 -5.64
N ILE A 86 1.70 6.94 -4.73
CA ILE A 86 2.96 7.71 -4.62
C ILE A 86 3.86 7.45 -5.83
N LEU A 87 4.00 6.19 -6.26
CA LEU A 87 4.80 5.82 -7.41
C LEU A 87 4.23 6.38 -8.72
N TRP A 88 2.91 6.48 -8.83
CA TRP A 88 2.28 7.15 -9.96
C TRP A 88 2.70 8.62 -10.08
N PHE A 89 2.80 9.36 -8.96
CA PHE A 89 3.31 10.73 -8.98
C PHE A 89 4.77 10.81 -9.42
N ARG A 90 5.61 9.87 -8.99
CA ARG A 90 7.00 9.79 -9.47
C ARG A 90 7.05 9.73 -10.99
N ASP A 91 6.30 8.80 -11.58
CA ASP A 91 6.30 8.58 -13.02
C ASP A 91 5.70 9.78 -13.76
N TYR A 92 4.63 10.37 -13.23
CA TYR A 92 4.04 11.59 -13.76
C TYR A 92 5.01 12.77 -13.80
N PHE A 93 5.73 13.03 -12.70
CA PHE A 93 6.70 14.13 -12.66
C PHE A 93 7.92 13.85 -13.54
N LYS A 94 8.33 12.59 -13.66
CA LYS A 94 9.40 12.17 -14.57
C LYS A 94 9.05 12.49 -16.02
N ASP A 95 7.84 12.16 -16.45
CA ASP A 95 7.34 12.45 -17.81
C ASP A 95 7.22 13.95 -18.09
N LYS A 96 7.06 14.77 -17.03
CA LYS A 96 6.93 16.23 -17.12
C LYS A 96 8.20 16.98 -16.73
N ASN A 97 9.35 16.31 -16.65
CA ASN A 97 10.61 16.94 -16.26
C ASN A 97 10.96 18.18 -17.10
N THR A 98 10.69 18.17 -18.42
CA THR A 98 10.93 19.35 -19.29
C THR A 98 10.15 20.58 -18.83
N LEU A 99 8.88 20.42 -18.47
CA LEU A 99 8.04 21.50 -17.94
C LEU A 99 8.52 21.95 -16.55
N LEU A 100 8.99 21.01 -15.72
CA LEU A 100 9.52 21.34 -14.38
C LEU A 100 10.81 22.16 -14.46
N GLU A 101 11.65 21.91 -15.47
CA GLU A 101 12.82 22.74 -15.76
C GLU A 101 12.42 24.16 -16.18
N GLU A 102 11.43 24.29 -17.08
CA GLU A 102 10.94 25.60 -17.55
C GLU A 102 10.39 26.47 -16.42
N ILE A 103 9.71 25.86 -15.44
CA ILE A 103 9.10 26.55 -14.30
C ILE A 103 10.10 26.75 -13.14
N GLY A 104 11.28 26.12 -13.20
CA GLY A 104 12.27 26.17 -12.13
C GLY A 104 11.85 25.41 -10.86
N ALA A 105 10.93 24.44 -11.00
CA ALA A 105 10.41 23.65 -9.88
C ALA A 105 11.35 22.50 -9.45
N GLY A 106 12.44 22.28 -10.20
CA GLY A 106 13.43 21.23 -9.99
C GLY A 106 13.34 20.11 -11.03
N MET A 107 14.08 19.02 -10.81
CA MET A 107 14.00 17.81 -11.64
C MET A 107 13.87 16.57 -10.78
N ILE A 108 13.11 15.59 -11.27
CA ILE A 108 13.10 14.25 -10.70
C ILE A 108 14.26 13.46 -11.31
N LYS A 109 15.20 13.05 -10.47
CA LYS A 109 16.28 12.14 -10.83
C LYS A 109 16.02 10.82 -10.13
N GLU A 110 16.05 9.72 -10.88
CA GLU A 110 16.19 8.40 -10.26
C GLU A 110 17.65 8.21 -9.87
N ASN A 111 17.91 7.84 -8.62
CA ASN A 111 19.22 7.31 -8.26
C ASN A 111 19.43 5.98 -8.99
N SER A 112 20.25 5.98 -10.04
CA SER A 112 20.84 4.75 -10.57
C SER A 112 21.83 4.18 -9.55
N ASP A 113 21.48 3.04 -8.97
CA ASP A 113 22.33 2.04 -8.28
C ASP A 113 23.26 2.49 -7.14
N THR A 114 22.94 2.01 -5.94
CA THR A 114 23.97 1.63 -4.95
C THR A 114 23.46 0.44 -4.15
N ASN A 115 23.60 -0.78 -4.70
CA ASN A 115 23.74 -2.06 -3.98
C ASN A 115 23.88 -3.27 -4.92
N VAL A 116 24.62 -3.12 -6.02
CA VAL A 116 25.18 -4.25 -6.77
C VAL A 116 26.70 -4.09 -6.76
N GLU A 117 27.35 -4.22 -5.59
CA GLU A 117 28.82 -4.46 -5.50
C GLU A 117 29.41 -4.59 -4.07
N ILE A 118 28.68 -5.08 -3.05
CA ILE A 118 29.29 -5.42 -1.73
C ILE A 118 28.43 -6.57 -1.14
N LEU A 119 28.75 -7.88 -1.09
CA LEU A 119 29.99 -8.66 -1.09
C LEU A 119 29.76 -9.98 -1.86
N LYS A 120 30.51 -10.19 -2.95
CA LYS A 120 31.05 -11.52 -3.26
C LYS A 120 32.42 -11.59 -2.58
N SER A 121 32.51 -12.29 -1.45
CA SER A 121 33.75 -12.80 -0.86
C SER A 121 33.40 -13.92 0.11
#